data_AF-A0A9P4PVA8-F1
#
_entry.id   AF-A0A9P4PVA8-F1
#
_cell.length_a   1.000
_cell.length_b   1.000
_cell.length_c   1.000
_cell.angle_alpha   90.00
_cell.angle_beta   90.00
_cell.angle_gamma   90.00
#
_symmetry.space_group_name_H-M   'P 1'
#
loop_
_entity.id
_entity.type
_entity.pdbx_description
1 polymer ?
#
loop_
_entity_poly.entity_id
_entity_poly.type
_entity_poly.pdbx_seq_one_letter_code
_entity_poly.pdbx_strand_id
1 'polypeptide(L)'
;MLNWELAALTVIAARSSYAAPAVIGVGVGSSCTNVSFTNSWLIADCLTKADSSTHIQSSVYLNNKITNDDGTLKKVDGSFLGSCNTYSLGGAKLTCSCQRSAGYTLTSALNLKEHIANYAGRLLSDLSGPPAVPPTSSAALFPSDPSWPLRFGDIACYSPDSDFCSRYPFSNPGTCGVGPGTKPESCYAVREPLSGHVYRAFAQLQVGAPSKAWRVEAYGDLACTEKVGSVEGEEQGTCKKLGGRAVAVKTVPLWNADV
;
A
#
# COMPACT_ATOMS: atom_id res chain seq x y z
N MET A 1 14.28 -68.56 5.75
CA MET A 1 13.47 -67.35 5.47
C MET A 1 13.45 -66.53 6.75
N LEU A 2 13.91 -65.28 6.71
CA LEU A 2 13.83 -64.35 7.84
C LEU A 2 12.83 -63.26 7.46
N ASN A 3 11.78 -63.07 8.26
CA ASN A 3 10.96 -61.86 8.20
C ASN A 3 11.53 -60.84 9.18
N TRP A 4 11.72 -59.60 8.72
CA TRP A 4 12.01 -58.45 9.57
C TRP A 4 10.84 -57.48 9.46
N GLU A 5 10.06 -57.32 10.53
CA GLU A 5 9.04 -56.27 10.62
C GLU A 5 9.66 -54.99 11.20
N LEU A 6 9.58 -53.90 10.43
CA LEU A 6 10.02 -52.57 10.84
C LEU A 6 8.85 -51.81 11.47
N ALA A 7 8.82 -51.75 12.80
CA ALA A 7 7.84 -50.96 13.53
C ALA A 7 8.15 -49.44 13.40
N ALA A 8 7.33 -48.71 12.65
CA ALA A 8 7.49 -47.28 12.44
C ALA A 8 6.91 -46.45 13.61
N LEU A 9 7.78 -45.83 14.42
CA LEU A 9 7.35 -44.83 15.41
C LEU A 9 6.82 -43.58 14.70
N THR A 10 5.56 -43.23 14.95
CA THR A 10 4.94 -41.99 14.46
C THR A 10 5.05 -40.90 15.52
N VAL A 11 5.89 -39.89 15.29
CA VAL A 11 6.05 -38.76 16.22
C VAL A 11 4.95 -37.72 15.98
N ILE A 12 3.94 -37.69 16.84
CA ILE A 12 2.86 -36.70 16.78
C ILE A 12 3.33 -35.38 17.40
N ALA A 13 3.82 -34.47 16.57
CA ALA A 13 4.21 -33.12 16.98
C ALA A 13 2.96 -32.25 17.28
N ALA A 14 2.56 -32.20 18.56
CA ALA A 14 1.45 -31.37 19.01
C ALA A 14 1.74 -29.87 18.81
N ARG A 15 1.09 -29.25 17.81
CA ARG A 15 1.19 -27.80 17.58
C ARG A 15 0.37 -27.05 18.64
N SER A 16 1.04 -26.63 19.71
CA SER A 16 0.45 -25.75 20.72
C SER A 16 0.16 -24.37 20.13
N SER A 17 -1.05 -24.16 19.62
CA SER A 17 -1.52 -22.89 19.05
C SER A 17 -1.81 -21.88 20.16
N TYR A 18 -0.75 -21.24 20.68
CA TYR A 18 -0.88 -20.07 21.53
C TYR A 18 -1.54 -18.94 20.75
N ALA A 19 -2.81 -18.68 21.02
CA ALA A 19 -3.47 -17.47 20.55
C ALA A 19 -2.78 -16.26 21.19
N ALA A 20 -2.18 -15.38 20.38
CA ALA A 20 -1.60 -14.15 20.87
C ALA A 20 -2.70 -13.28 21.52
N PRO A 21 -2.43 -12.63 22.68
CA PRO A 21 -3.43 -11.79 23.33
C PRO A 21 -3.84 -10.64 22.41
N ALA A 22 -5.15 -10.41 22.26
CA ALA A 22 -5.68 -9.36 21.41
C ALA A 22 -5.17 -7.98 21.88
N VAL A 23 -4.39 -7.31 21.04
CA VAL A 23 -3.86 -5.97 21.34
C VAL A 23 -5.02 -4.97 21.27
N ILE A 24 -5.46 -4.48 22.42
CA ILE A 24 -6.47 -3.41 22.48
C ILE A 24 -5.82 -2.10 22.02
N GLY A 25 -6.36 -1.53 20.94
CA GLY A 25 -5.96 -0.25 20.39
C GLY A 25 -6.19 0.91 21.37
N VAL A 26 -5.30 1.89 21.38
CA VAL A 26 -5.43 3.12 22.19
C VAL A 26 -5.56 4.32 21.26
N GLY A 27 -6.51 5.21 21.53
CA GLY A 27 -6.75 6.38 20.67
C GLY A 27 -5.48 7.21 20.42
N VAL A 28 -5.27 7.64 19.17
CA VAL A 28 -4.03 8.28 18.69
C VAL A 28 -3.55 9.38 19.64
N GLY A 29 -4.43 10.34 19.97
CA GLY A 29 -4.09 11.50 20.80
C GLY A 29 -3.84 11.23 22.30
N SER A 30 -3.76 9.97 22.74
CA SER A 30 -3.36 9.59 24.10
C SER A 30 -2.19 8.61 24.15
N SER A 31 -1.66 8.19 22.99
CA SER A 31 -0.56 7.21 22.91
C SER A 31 0.37 7.39 21.71
N CYS A 32 0.23 8.50 20.98
CA CYS A 32 1.12 8.92 19.92
C CYS A 32 1.39 10.42 19.99
N THR A 33 2.56 10.83 19.50
CA THR A 33 3.04 12.21 19.40
C THR A 33 3.34 12.54 17.92
N ASN A 34 3.72 13.79 17.63
CA ASN A 34 4.07 14.26 16.28
C ASN A 34 3.02 13.98 15.20
N VAL A 35 1.74 13.96 15.60
CA VAL A 35 0.61 13.63 14.73
C VAL A 35 0.47 14.66 13.61
N SER A 36 0.56 14.20 12.37
CA SER A 36 0.51 15.04 11.17
C SER A 36 -0.30 14.39 10.05
N PHE A 37 -0.70 15.19 9.05
CA PHE A 37 -1.39 14.72 7.86
C PHE A 37 -0.75 15.33 6.61
N THR A 38 -0.21 14.49 5.73
CA THR A 38 0.40 14.91 4.45
C THR A 38 0.28 13.80 3.41
N ASN A 39 0.15 14.17 2.13
CA ASN A 39 -0.02 13.22 1.01
C ASN A 39 -1.13 12.16 1.25
N SER A 40 -2.14 12.51 2.05
CA SER A 40 -3.27 11.66 2.47
C SER A 40 -2.93 10.56 3.48
N TRP A 41 -1.74 10.61 4.08
CA TRP A 41 -1.33 9.78 5.19
C TRP A 41 -1.55 10.51 6.51
N LEU A 42 -2.19 9.84 7.49
CA LEU A 42 -2.02 10.18 8.89
C LEU A 42 -0.71 9.58 9.36
N ILE A 43 0.19 10.36 9.96
CA ILE A 43 1.49 9.90 10.45
C ILE A 43 1.61 10.30 11.92
N ALA A 44 2.11 9.41 12.77
CA ALA A 44 2.46 9.74 14.15
C ALA A 44 3.57 8.82 14.67
N ASP A 45 4.27 9.27 15.72
CA ASP A 45 5.18 8.44 16.49
C ASP A 45 4.40 7.83 17.66
N CYS A 46 4.29 6.51 17.74
CA CYS A 46 3.34 5.82 18.63
C CYS A 46 4.03 4.89 19.63
N LEU A 47 3.59 4.92 20.89
CA LEU A 47 4.11 4.07 21.98
C LEU A 47 3.91 2.58 21.67
N THR A 48 4.99 1.80 21.79
CA THR A 48 4.97 0.34 21.57
C THR A 48 4.28 -0.47 22.67
N LYS A 49 4.15 0.10 23.87
CA LYS A 49 3.80 -0.61 25.12
C LYS A 49 4.80 -1.71 25.56
N ALA A 50 5.95 -1.84 24.91
CA ALA A 50 7.06 -2.64 25.46
C ALA A 50 7.62 -1.99 26.74
N ASP A 51 7.64 -0.66 26.76
CA ASP A 51 7.89 0.21 27.89
C ASP A 51 7.07 1.51 27.73
N SER A 52 7.22 2.47 28.64
CA SER A 52 6.47 3.74 28.68
C SER A 52 7.07 4.87 27.83
N SER A 53 8.14 4.62 27.06
CA SER A 53 8.95 5.63 26.38
C SER A 53 9.29 5.29 24.92
N THR A 54 9.42 4.01 24.55
CA THR A 54 9.74 3.59 23.18
C THR A 54 8.56 3.85 22.24
N HIS A 55 8.74 4.84 21.37
CA HIS A 55 7.85 5.13 20.25
C HIS A 55 8.43 4.56 18.94
N ILE A 56 7.57 4.23 18.00
CA ILE A 56 7.94 3.98 16.60
C ILE A 56 7.04 4.79 15.68
N GLN A 57 7.60 5.32 14.58
CA GLN A 57 6.80 6.02 13.59
C GLN A 57 5.91 5.04 12.82
N SER A 58 4.63 5.38 12.64
CA SER A 58 3.66 4.60 11.88
C SER A 58 2.66 5.51 11.16
N SER A 59 2.02 5.00 10.10
CA SER A 59 1.12 5.81 9.26
C SER A 59 -0.04 5.02 8.67
N VAL A 60 -1.21 5.65 8.52
CA VAL A 60 -2.39 5.09 7.81
C VAL A 60 -2.67 5.88 6.55
N TYR A 61 -2.84 5.22 5.41
CA TYR A 61 -3.25 5.87 4.17
C TYR A 61 -4.76 6.16 4.18
N LEU A 62 -5.15 7.34 4.66
CA LEU A 62 -6.55 7.67 4.94
C LEU A 62 -7.46 7.61 3.69
N ASN A 63 -6.94 7.76 2.48
CA ASN A 63 -7.78 7.76 1.29
C ASN A 63 -8.51 6.43 1.09
N ASN A 64 -7.88 5.29 1.37
CA ASN A 64 -8.56 4.00 1.20
C ASN A 64 -9.41 3.58 2.41
N LYS A 65 -9.30 4.26 3.56
CA LYS A 65 -10.12 4.03 4.76
C LYS A 65 -11.30 5.02 4.92
N ILE A 66 -11.42 6.01 4.03
CA ILE A 66 -12.41 7.10 4.11
C ILE A 66 -13.05 7.34 2.74
N THR A 67 -14.37 7.43 2.73
CA THR A 67 -15.17 7.80 1.56
C THR A 67 -15.87 9.14 1.75
N ASN A 68 -16.32 9.72 0.64
CA ASN A 68 -17.20 10.89 0.60
C ASN A 68 -18.61 10.41 0.25
N ASP A 69 -19.54 10.48 1.20
CA ASP A 69 -20.95 10.19 1.00
C ASP A 69 -21.73 11.52 0.91
N ASP A 70 -21.98 11.94 -0.34
CA ASP A 70 -22.70 13.15 -0.73
C ASP A 70 -22.30 14.42 0.06
N GLY A 71 -20.99 14.67 0.16
CA GLY A 71 -20.39 15.80 0.87
C GLY A 71 -20.01 15.50 2.33
N THR A 72 -20.33 14.30 2.85
CA THR A 72 -20.03 13.88 4.22
C THR A 72 -18.92 12.84 4.25
N LEU A 73 -17.86 13.11 5.02
CA LEU A 73 -16.78 12.14 5.27
C LEU A 73 -17.32 10.95 6.08
N LYS A 74 -17.20 9.74 5.56
CA LYS A 74 -17.51 8.49 6.27
C LYS A 74 -16.31 7.55 6.27
N LYS A 75 -16.15 6.81 7.35
CA LYS A 75 -15.13 5.76 7.46
C LYS A 75 -15.67 4.45 6.92
N VAL A 76 -15.42 4.23 5.64
CA VAL A 76 -15.74 3.03 4.87
C VAL A 76 -14.64 2.96 3.81
N ASP A 77 -14.24 1.75 3.44
CA ASP A 77 -13.25 1.55 2.38
C ASP A 77 -13.67 2.32 1.12
N GLY A 78 -12.76 3.16 0.60
CA GLY A 78 -13.18 4.28 -0.26
C GLY A 78 -12.04 5.00 -0.99
N SER A 79 -12.34 6.24 -1.41
CA SER A 79 -11.35 7.14 -2.04
C SER A 79 -11.79 8.62 -1.97
N PHE A 80 -11.94 9.19 -0.76
CA PHE A 80 -12.45 10.56 -0.58
C PHE A 80 -11.69 11.64 -1.38
N LEU A 81 -10.39 11.46 -1.68
CA LEU A 81 -9.61 12.39 -2.51
C LEU A 81 -10.17 12.59 -3.93
N GLY A 82 -10.97 11.64 -4.44
CA GLY A 82 -11.58 11.75 -5.77
C GLY A 82 -12.69 12.79 -5.87
N SER A 83 -13.15 13.35 -4.73
CA SER A 83 -14.25 14.32 -4.67
C SER A 83 -14.16 15.33 -3.53
N CYS A 84 -13.16 15.22 -2.64
CA CYS A 84 -12.86 16.23 -1.63
C CYS A 84 -11.61 17.06 -1.99
N ASN A 85 -11.49 18.23 -1.37
CA ASN A 85 -10.37 19.15 -1.44
C ASN A 85 -10.23 19.91 -0.09
N THR A 86 -9.21 20.77 0.01
CA THR A 86 -8.86 21.60 1.18
C THR A 86 -8.90 20.85 2.52
N TYR A 87 -7.77 20.22 2.88
CA TYR A 87 -7.66 19.34 4.04
C TYR A 87 -7.01 20.03 5.24
N SER A 88 -7.50 19.78 6.45
CA SER A 88 -6.82 20.15 7.69
C SER A 88 -7.01 19.11 8.79
N LEU A 89 -6.03 18.97 9.68
CA LEU A 89 -6.08 18.05 10.83
C LEU A 89 -6.07 18.84 12.14
N GLY A 90 -7.21 18.90 12.82
CA GLY A 90 -7.33 19.42 14.18
C GLY A 90 -7.06 18.33 15.22
N GLY A 91 -5.79 18.07 15.51
CA GLY A 91 -5.35 17.00 16.42
C GLY A 91 -5.63 15.60 15.85
N ALA A 92 -6.86 15.10 16.03
CA ALA A 92 -7.34 13.85 15.41
C ALA A 92 -8.65 14.03 14.62
N LYS A 93 -9.10 15.27 14.42
CA LYS A 93 -10.28 15.60 13.60
C LYS A 93 -9.82 16.04 12.21
N LEU A 94 -9.98 15.17 11.21
CA LEU A 94 -9.79 15.51 9.80
C LEU A 94 -10.97 16.39 9.35
N THR A 95 -10.70 17.48 8.64
CA THR A 95 -11.72 18.36 8.04
C THR A 95 -11.43 18.52 6.56
N CYS A 96 -12.46 18.44 5.71
CA CYS A 96 -12.35 18.51 4.26
C CYS A 96 -13.56 19.25 3.65
N SER A 97 -13.35 19.90 2.51
CA SER A 97 -14.43 20.38 1.63
C SER A 97 -14.75 19.28 0.62
N CYS A 98 -15.95 18.71 0.64
CA CYS A 98 -16.31 17.52 -0.13
C CYS A 98 -17.47 17.82 -1.09
N GLN A 99 -17.31 17.45 -2.36
CA GLN A 99 -18.30 17.65 -3.41
C GLN A 99 -19.50 16.73 -3.22
N ARG A 100 -20.70 17.26 -3.39
CA ARG A 100 -21.97 16.52 -3.44
C ARG A 100 -22.28 16.07 -4.87
N SER A 101 -23.14 15.06 -4.99
CA SER A 101 -23.80 14.67 -6.24
C SER A 101 -24.49 15.85 -6.94
N ALA A 102 -25.03 16.79 -6.16
CA ALA A 102 -25.64 18.04 -6.61
C ALA A 102 -24.63 19.14 -7.05
N GLY A 103 -23.34 18.84 -7.15
CA GLY A 103 -22.31 19.69 -7.78
C GLY A 103 -21.65 20.75 -6.89
N TYR A 104 -22.23 21.11 -5.75
CA TYR A 104 -21.62 22.03 -4.77
C TYR A 104 -20.85 21.28 -3.67
N THR A 105 -19.99 21.97 -2.92
CA THR A 105 -19.21 21.38 -1.82
C THR A 105 -19.84 21.63 -0.45
N LEU A 106 -19.52 20.74 0.51
CA LEU A 106 -19.86 20.83 1.92
C LEU A 106 -18.59 20.65 2.75
N THR A 107 -18.38 21.50 3.77
CA THR A 107 -17.30 21.29 4.75
C THR A 107 -17.73 20.21 5.75
N SER A 108 -17.14 19.03 5.64
CA SER A 108 -17.35 17.91 6.56
C SER A 108 -16.13 17.67 7.42
N ALA A 109 -16.33 17.10 8.62
CA ALA A 109 -15.24 16.74 9.50
C ALA A 109 -15.48 15.39 10.20
N LEU A 110 -14.39 14.67 10.45
CA LEU A 110 -14.39 13.27 10.86
C LEU A 110 -13.34 13.06 11.98
N ASN A 111 -13.77 12.51 13.11
CA ASN A 111 -12.91 12.22 14.25
C ASN A 111 -12.21 10.86 14.04
N LEU A 112 -10.94 10.85 13.65
CA LEU A 112 -10.22 9.62 13.32
C LEU A 112 -10.16 8.63 14.50
N LYS A 113 -10.20 9.11 15.75
CA LYS A 113 -10.04 8.31 16.98
C LYS A 113 -10.99 7.11 17.11
N GLU A 114 -12.20 7.15 16.56
CA GLU A 114 -13.14 6.02 16.77
C GLU A 114 -12.76 4.75 16.00
N HIS A 115 -11.89 4.85 14.98
CA HIS A 115 -11.56 3.72 14.08
C HIS A 115 -10.10 3.70 13.58
N ILE A 116 -9.24 4.52 14.18
CA ILE A 116 -7.79 4.49 13.99
C ILE A 116 -7.17 4.64 15.37
N ALA A 117 -6.37 3.65 15.75
CA ALA A 117 -5.79 3.54 17.08
C ALA A 117 -4.36 3.00 17.02
N ASN A 118 -3.65 3.18 18.14
CA ASN A 118 -2.33 2.63 18.38
C ASN A 118 -2.42 1.18 18.91
N TYR A 119 -1.99 0.24 18.08
CA TYR A 119 -1.83 -1.17 18.37
C TYR A 119 -0.34 -1.50 18.50
N ALA A 120 0.20 -1.43 19.73
CA ALA A 120 1.61 -1.74 20.04
C ALA A 120 2.64 -0.99 19.16
N GLY A 121 2.42 0.31 18.96
CA GLY A 121 3.24 1.21 18.13
C GLY A 121 2.75 1.33 16.69
N ARG A 122 1.73 0.56 16.28
CA ARG A 122 1.14 0.64 14.93
C ARG A 122 -0.08 1.54 14.92
N LEU A 123 -0.15 2.53 14.04
CA LEU A 123 -1.44 3.09 13.65
C LEU A 123 -2.10 2.08 12.70
N LEU A 124 -3.21 1.48 13.12
CA LEU A 124 -4.02 0.58 12.29
C LEU A 124 -5.48 1.04 12.35
N SER A 125 -6.21 0.82 11.25
CA SER A 125 -7.67 0.98 11.22
C SER A 125 -8.40 -0.32 11.56
N ASP A 126 -9.55 -0.20 12.24
CA ASP A 126 -10.38 -1.32 12.70
C ASP A 126 -11.75 -1.42 11.99
N LEU A 127 -11.89 -0.76 10.83
CA LEU A 127 -13.14 -0.70 10.06
C LEU A 127 -13.63 -2.06 9.54
N SER A 128 -12.71 -2.99 9.30
CA SER A 128 -13.00 -4.40 8.96
C SER A 128 -13.00 -5.32 10.20
N GLY A 129 -13.10 -4.76 11.41
CA GLY A 129 -12.91 -5.46 12.68
C GLY A 129 -11.47 -5.32 13.23
N PRO A 130 -11.17 -5.97 14.37
CA PRO A 130 -9.89 -5.83 15.06
C PRO A 130 -8.69 -6.18 14.16
N PRO A 131 -7.75 -5.26 13.90
CA PRO A 131 -6.68 -5.46 12.93
C PRO A 131 -5.59 -6.41 13.45
N ALA A 132 -5.09 -7.27 12.57
CA ALA A 132 -3.95 -8.11 12.85
C ALA A 132 -2.66 -7.28 12.91
N VAL A 133 -2.06 -7.16 14.09
CA VAL A 133 -0.82 -6.39 14.28
C VAL A 133 0.35 -7.09 13.57
N PRO A 134 1.07 -6.42 12.63
CA PRO A 134 2.23 -7.00 11.98
C PRO A 134 3.31 -7.40 13.01
N PRO A 135 3.86 -8.63 12.94
CA PRO A 135 4.74 -9.18 14.00
C PRO A 135 6.14 -8.55 14.02
N THR A 136 6.50 -7.76 13.02
CA THR A 136 7.80 -7.09 12.89
C THR A 136 7.63 -5.59 12.68
N SER A 137 8.57 -4.83 13.24
CA SER A 137 8.68 -3.38 13.01
C SER A 137 9.83 -3.06 12.07
N SER A 138 9.58 -2.17 11.11
CA SER A 138 10.62 -1.56 10.29
C SER A 138 11.21 -0.35 11.01
N ALA A 139 12.51 -0.14 10.84
CA ALA A 139 13.20 1.08 11.25
C ALA A 139 13.08 2.21 10.21
N ALA A 140 12.54 1.93 9.02
CA ALA A 140 12.28 2.96 8.02
C ALA A 140 11.17 3.91 8.49
N LEU A 141 11.41 5.21 8.32
CA LEU A 141 10.46 6.29 8.60
C LEU A 141 9.53 6.52 7.40
N PHE A 142 8.50 7.35 7.59
CA PHE A 142 7.69 7.84 6.48
C PHE A 142 8.56 8.68 5.52
N PRO A 143 8.52 8.43 4.20
CA PRO A 143 9.38 9.13 3.25
C PRO A 143 8.92 10.58 3.00
N SER A 144 9.87 11.51 2.83
CA SER A 144 9.59 12.89 2.42
C SER A 144 8.89 12.97 1.05
N ASP A 145 9.20 12.01 0.16
CA ASP A 145 8.48 11.76 -1.08
C ASP A 145 7.97 10.30 -1.13
N PRO A 146 6.65 10.07 -0.97
CA PRO A 146 6.04 8.74 -1.12
C PRO A 146 5.76 8.35 -2.58
N SER A 147 6.16 9.15 -3.58
CA SER A 147 5.98 8.80 -5.00
C SER A 147 6.81 7.59 -5.42
N TRP A 148 6.32 6.86 -6.43
CA TRP A 148 6.94 5.66 -7.02
C TRP A 148 6.66 5.49 -8.53
N PRO A 149 6.66 6.55 -9.39
CA PRO A 149 6.32 6.44 -10.82
C PRO A 149 6.88 5.21 -11.54
N LEU A 150 5.96 4.47 -12.16
CA LEU A 150 6.16 3.16 -12.76
C LEU A 150 6.48 3.29 -14.26
N ARG A 151 7.48 2.57 -14.75
CA ARG A 151 7.97 2.69 -16.14
C ARG A 151 8.11 1.33 -16.81
N PHE A 152 7.50 1.20 -18.00
CA PHE A 152 7.41 -0.04 -18.81
C PHE A 152 7.43 0.31 -20.32
N GLY A 153 8.14 -0.48 -21.14
CA GLY A 153 8.56 -0.20 -22.53
C GLY A 153 8.87 -1.50 -23.29
N ASP A 154 9.55 -1.61 -24.43
CA ASP A 154 10.52 -0.87 -25.29
C ASP A 154 11.18 0.52 -25.01
N ILE A 155 12.44 0.64 -25.50
CA ILE A 155 13.39 1.78 -25.65
C ILE A 155 14.34 2.34 -24.51
N ALA A 156 14.59 1.65 -23.38
CA ALA A 156 15.60 1.98 -22.35
C ALA A 156 15.82 0.81 -21.37
N CYS A 157 14.94 0.64 -20.37
CA CYS A 157 14.80 -0.53 -19.49
C CYS A 157 14.18 -1.75 -20.24
N TYR A 158 14.46 -1.90 -21.53
CA TYR A 158 13.51 -2.56 -22.44
C TYR A 158 14.21 -3.20 -23.67
N SER A 159 13.49 -3.67 -24.70
CA SER A 159 14.08 -4.50 -25.80
C SER A 159 13.27 -4.47 -27.11
N PRO A 160 13.90 -4.22 -28.29
CA PRO A 160 13.29 -3.73 -29.55
C PRO A 160 12.22 -4.59 -30.24
N ASP A 161 11.93 -5.78 -29.71
CA ASP A 161 10.98 -6.74 -30.27
C ASP A 161 9.55 -6.56 -29.72
N SER A 162 9.32 -5.58 -28.83
CA SER A 162 8.03 -5.37 -28.14
C SER A 162 7.11 -4.40 -28.89
N ASP A 163 6.59 -4.92 -30.01
CA ASP A 163 5.61 -4.42 -31.00
C ASP A 163 4.54 -3.38 -30.58
N PHE A 164 4.23 -3.20 -29.30
CA PHE A 164 3.36 -2.10 -28.86
C PHE A 164 4.05 -0.73 -28.93
N CYS A 165 5.30 -0.64 -28.48
CA CYS A 165 6.02 0.63 -28.35
C CYS A 165 6.43 1.23 -29.70
N SER A 166 6.87 0.39 -30.63
CA SER A 166 7.31 0.79 -31.98
C SER A 166 6.18 1.38 -32.84
N ARG A 167 4.92 1.16 -32.46
CA ARG A 167 3.73 1.62 -33.18
C ARG A 167 3.25 3.02 -32.79
N TYR A 168 3.74 3.59 -31.69
CA TYR A 168 3.29 4.90 -31.20
C TYR A 168 4.42 5.94 -31.19
N PRO A 169 4.30 7.05 -31.94
CA PRO A 169 5.24 8.16 -31.86
C PRO A 169 5.00 8.94 -30.56
N PHE A 170 5.53 8.45 -29.44
CA PHE A 170 5.50 9.16 -28.16
C PHE A 170 6.27 10.48 -28.27
N SER A 171 5.70 11.56 -27.74
CA SER A 171 6.29 12.91 -27.76
C SER A 171 7.60 13.03 -26.97
N ASN A 172 7.92 12.04 -26.12
CA ASN A 172 9.25 11.83 -25.56
C ASN A 172 9.80 10.48 -26.06
N PRO A 173 10.90 10.48 -26.85
CA PRO A 173 11.62 9.24 -27.16
C PRO A 173 12.29 8.71 -25.88
N GLY A 174 11.71 7.67 -25.27
CA GLY A 174 12.20 7.08 -24.02
C GLY A 174 11.16 6.35 -23.17
N THR A 175 9.86 6.60 -23.36
CA THR A 175 8.81 6.09 -22.46
C THR A 175 7.55 5.62 -23.20
N CYS A 176 7.29 4.31 -23.23
CA CYS A 176 6.01 3.78 -23.73
C CYS A 176 4.86 3.87 -22.73
N GLY A 177 5.19 3.99 -21.44
CA GLY A 177 4.23 4.17 -20.37
C GLY A 177 4.87 4.68 -19.10
N VAL A 178 4.21 5.67 -18.49
CA VAL A 178 4.49 6.14 -17.14
C VAL A 178 3.20 6.02 -16.34
N GLY A 179 3.17 5.09 -15.39
CA GLY A 179 2.10 5.02 -14.39
C GLY A 179 2.40 5.99 -13.25
N PRO A 180 1.55 6.99 -12.95
CA PRO A 180 1.78 7.90 -11.83
C PRO A 180 1.54 7.22 -10.49
N GLY A 181 2.62 6.67 -9.91
CA GLY A 181 2.60 6.08 -8.57
C GLY A 181 2.75 7.16 -7.49
N THR A 182 1.67 7.44 -6.75
CA THR A 182 1.66 8.40 -5.62
C THR A 182 0.88 7.91 -4.39
N LYS A 183 0.31 6.71 -4.47
CA LYS A 183 -0.53 6.06 -3.43
C LYS A 183 -0.18 4.58 -3.30
N PRO A 184 -0.53 3.90 -2.19
CA PRO A 184 -0.58 2.44 -2.17
C PRO A 184 -1.52 1.91 -3.25
N GLU A 185 -1.15 0.78 -3.87
CA GLU A 185 -2.01 0.04 -4.80
C GLU A 185 -2.01 -1.43 -4.41
N SER A 186 -3.19 -1.98 -4.13
CA SER A 186 -3.38 -3.39 -3.76
C SER A 186 -3.26 -4.32 -4.96
N CYS A 187 -3.78 -3.90 -6.12
CA CYS A 187 -3.50 -4.48 -7.43
C CYS A 187 -3.83 -3.45 -8.54
N TYR A 188 -2.81 -2.85 -9.14
CA TYR A 188 -2.92 -1.86 -10.22
C TYR A 188 -2.52 -2.46 -11.57
N ALA A 189 -3.45 -2.47 -12.51
CA ALA A 189 -3.23 -2.91 -13.89
C ALA A 189 -3.49 -1.77 -14.87
N VAL A 190 -2.59 -1.57 -15.84
CA VAL A 190 -2.69 -0.45 -16.80
C VAL A 190 -3.64 -0.84 -17.93
N ARG A 191 -4.90 -0.43 -17.83
CA ARG A 191 -5.91 -0.59 -18.89
C ARG A 191 -5.63 0.38 -20.05
N GLU A 192 -5.75 -0.09 -21.28
CA GLU A 192 -5.68 0.77 -22.47
C GLU A 192 -6.97 1.59 -22.67
N PRO A 193 -6.91 2.75 -23.36
CA PRO A 193 -8.07 3.55 -23.74
C PRO A 193 -8.79 2.97 -24.98
N LEU A 194 -8.97 1.64 -25.02
CA LEU A 194 -9.62 0.92 -26.11
C LEU A 194 -11.02 0.42 -25.71
N SER A 195 -11.82 0.10 -26.72
CA SER A 195 -13.17 -0.48 -26.62
C SER A 195 -13.12 -1.97 -26.24
N GLY A 196 -12.56 -2.27 -25.06
CA GLY A 196 -12.47 -3.62 -24.50
C GLY A 196 -11.65 -3.66 -23.22
N HIS A 197 -11.65 -4.79 -22.52
CA HIS A 197 -10.83 -5.02 -21.32
C HIS A 197 -9.39 -5.40 -21.71
N VAL A 198 -8.69 -4.47 -22.37
CA VAL A 198 -7.29 -4.62 -22.77
C VAL A 198 -6.39 -4.00 -21.70
N TYR A 199 -5.38 -4.75 -21.26
CA TYR A 199 -4.41 -4.35 -20.24
C TYR A 199 -2.99 -4.55 -20.78
N ARG A 200 -2.04 -3.71 -20.34
CA ARG A 200 -0.63 -3.80 -20.76
C ARG A 200 0.07 -4.96 -20.08
N ALA A 201 0.63 -5.86 -20.89
CA ALA A 201 1.61 -6.84 -20.44
C ALA A 201 3.04 -6.28 -20.57
N PHE A 202 3.89 -6.54 -19.59
CA PHE A 202 5.30 -6.10 -19.55
C PHE A 202 6.20 -7.20 -18.93
N ALA A 203 7.44 -7.33 -19.43
CA ALA A 203 8.42 -8.31 -18.93
C ALA A 203 9.65 -7.65 -18.27
N GLN A 204 9.70 -6.32 -18.27
CA GLN A 204 10.74 -5.50 -17.64
C GLN A 204 10.08 -4.31 -16.94
N LEU A 205 10.65 -3.86 -15.83
CA LEU A 205 10.08 -2.82 -14.98
C LEU A 205 11.19 -1.92 -14.40
N GLN A 206 10.96 -0.61 -14.44
CA GLN A 206 11.70 0.38 -13.65
C GLN A 206 10.73 1.09 -12.71
N VAL A 207 11.09 1.17 -11.43
CA VAL A 207 10.35 1.93 -10.41
C VAL A 207 11.19 3.14 -10.04
N GLY A 208 10.66 4.34 -10.23
CA GLY A 208 11.31 5.57 -9.77
C GLY A 208 10.72 6.05 -8.46
N ALA A 209 11.20 5.56 -7.31
CA ALA A 209 10.85 6.10 -5.99
C ALA A 209 12.13 6.70 -5.35
N PRO A 210 12.32 8.04 -5.35
CA PRO A 210 13.56 8.65 -4.87
C PRO A 210 13.90 8.32 -3.40
N SER A 211 12.88 8.02 -2.61
CA SER A 211 12.98 7.68 -1.18
C SER A 211 13.33 6.23 -0.89
N LYS A 212 13.41 5.34 -1.89
CA LYS A 212 13.60 3.88 -1.73
C LYS A 212 12.56 3.16 -0.87
N ALA A 213 11.49 3.85 -0.46
CA ALA A 213 10.62 3.43 0.64
C ALA A 213 9.59 2.33 0.28
N TRP A 214 9.67 1.74 -0.91
CA TRP A 214 8.68 0.80 -1.45
C TRP A 214 9.32 -0.51 -1.93
N ARG A 215 8.62 -1.63 -1.77
CA ARG A 215 8.73 -2.78 -2.67
C ARG A 215 7.57 -2.71 -3.67
N VAL A 216 7.86 -2.90 -4.95
CA VAL A 216 6.83 -3.08 -5.98
C VAL A 216 6.85 -4.52 -6.44
N GLU A 217 5.73 -5.22 -6.33
CA GLU A 217 5.57 -6.62 -6.68
C GLU A 217 4.81 -6.71 -8.01
N ALA A 218 5.28 -7.54 -8.95
CA ALA A 218 4.71 -7.65 -10.29
C ALA A 218 4.04 -9.01 -10.48
N TYR A 219 2.86 -9.01 -11.12
CA TYR A 219 1.96 -10.16 -11.17
C TYR A 219 1.49 -10.49 -12.59
N GLY A 220 1.44 -11.78 -12.92
CA GLY A 220 0.99 -12.30 -14.23
C GLY A 220 -0.52 -12.20 -14.45
N ASP A 221 -1.29 -11.99 -13.40
CA ASP A 221 -2.75 -11.95 -13.38
C ASP A 221 -3.33 -10.61 -12.89
N LEU A 222 -4.57 -10.33 -13.27
CA LEU A 222 -5.30 -9.11 -12.87
C LEU A 222 -5.83 -9.15 -11.42
N ALA A 223 -5.68 -10.28 -10.71
CA ALA A 223 -6.05 -10.42 -9.31
C ALA A 223 -4.84 -10.35 -8.36
N CYS A 224 -3.63 -10.16 -8.89
CA CYS A 224 -2.36 -10.14 -8.16
C CYS A 224 -2.15 -11.37 -7.26
N THR A 225 -2.31 -12.56 -7.84
CA THR A 225 -2.07 -13.86 -7.19
C THR A 225 -0.81 -14.56 -7.71
N GLU A 226 -0.48 -14.43 -8.99
CA GLU A 226 0.69 -15.05 -9.64
C GLU A 226 1.89 -14.09 -9.67
N LYS A 227 2.68 -14.04 -8.58
CA LYS A 227 3.84 -13.13 -8.50
C LYS A 227 4.98 -13.57 -9.43
N VAL A 228 5.26 -12.76 -10.46
CA VAL A 228 6.34 -12.98 -11.44
C VAL A 228 7.61 -12.16 -11.16
N GLY A 229 7.61 -11.32 -10.12
CA GLY A 229 8.82 -10.65 -9.61
C GLY A 229 8.54 -9.58 -8.56
N SER A 230 9.60 -8.91 -8.08
CA SER A 230 9.52 -7.64 -7.38
C SER A 230 10.74 -6.77 -7.63
N VAL A 231 10.58 -5.46 -7.47
CA VAL A 231 11.64 -4.45 -7.39
C VAL A 231 11.71 -3.99 -5.94
N GLU A 232 12.83 -4.29 -5.27
CA GLU A 232 13.10 -3.89 -3.90
C GLU A 232 13.63 -2.44 -3.83
N GLY A 233 13.60 -1.82 -2.64
CA GLY A 233 13.98 -0.40 -2.46
C GLY A 233 15.36 -0.03 -3.02
N GLU A 234 16.36 -0.91 -2.86
CA GLU A 234 17.72 -0.71 -3.38
C GLU A 234 17.85 -0.91 -4.91
N GLU A 235 16.88 -1.56 -5.55
CA GLU A 235 16.87 -1.79 -7.00
C GLU A 235 16.17 -0.65 -7.76
N GLN A 236 15.55 0.30 -7.06
CA GLN A 236 14.82 1.40 -7.66
C GLN A 236 15.72 2.34 -8.46
N GLY A 237 15.15 2.97 -9.48
CA GLY A 237 15.90 3.69 -10.52
C GLY A 237 16.60 2.78 -11.53
N THR A 238 16.88 1.51 -11.21
CA THR A 238 17.40 0.54 -12.19
C THR A 238 16.29 -0.14 -12.99
N CYS A 239 16.67 -0.87 -14.02
CA CYS A 239 15.76 -1.76 -14.74
C CYS A 239 15.85 -3.18 -14.21
N LYS A 240 14.71 -3.83 -13.98
CA LYS A 240 14.65 -5.25 -13.62
C LYS A 240 13.83 -6.05 -14.63
N LYS A 241 14.44 -7.10 -15.17
CA LYS A 241 13.75 -8.15 -15.93
C LYS A 241 12.97 -9.05 -14.97
N LEU A 242 11.72 -9.35 -15.31
CA LEU A 242 10.82 -10.21 -14.51
C LEU A 242 11.00 -11.69 -14.89
N GLY A 243 10.54 -12.60 -14.03
CA GLY A 243 10.54 -14.05 -14.30
C GLY A 243 9.50 -14.50 -15.33
N GLY A 244 8.51 -13.65 -15.61
CA GLY A 244 7.45 -13.86 -16.59
C GLY A 244 6.89 -12.52 -17.09
N ARG A 245 5.82 -12.56 -17.89
CA ARG A 245 5.05 -11.35 -18.22
C ARG A 245 4.15 -11.00 -17.03
N ALA A 246 4.22 -9.75 -16.58
CA ALA A 246 3.26 -9.17 -15.66
C ALA A 246 2.19 -8.36 -16.42
N VAL A 247 1.00 -8.23 -15.83
CA VAL A 247 -0.09 -7.34 -16.26
C VAL A 247 -0.52 -6.36 -15.17
N ALA A 248 -0.14 -6.64 -13.91
CA ALA A 248 -0.47 -5.84 -12.75
C ALA A 248 0.73 -5.68 -11.80
N VAL A 249 0.68 -4.67 -10.94
CA VAL A 249 1.60 -4.48 -9.81
C VAL A 249 0.87 -4.23 -8.50
N LYS A 250 1.51 -4.56 -7.39
CA LYS A 250 1.13 -4.18 -6.03
C LYS A 250 2.26 -3.38 -5.41
N THR A 251 1.94 -2.38 -4.59
CA THR A 251 2.96 -1.63 -3.84
C THR A 251 2.89 -1.93 -2.35
N VAL A 252 4.05 -2.16 -1.75
CA VAL A 252 4.22 -2.54 -0.36
C VAL A 252 5.17 -1.53 0.30
N PRO A 253 4.68 -0.70 1.23
CA PRO A 253 5.54 0.16 2.04
C PRO A 253 6.63 -0.64 2.76
N LEU A 254 7.86 -0.11 2.78
CA LEU A 254 8.97 -0.66 3.58
C LEU A 254 9.05 -0.01 4.97
N TRP A 255 8.20 0.99 5.24
CA TRP A 255 7.97 1.57 6.57
C TRP A 255 6.68 1.03 7.21
N ASN A 256 6.36 1.51 8.40
CA ASN A 256 5.30 0.98 9.26
C ASN A 256 3.89 1.48 8.88
N ALA A 257 3.37 1.03 7.74
CA ALA A 257 2.15 1.51 7.12
C ALA A 257 0.93 0.58 7.28
N ASP A 258 -0.25 1.17 7.43
CA ASP A 258 -1.57 0.57 7.14
C ASP A 258 -2.10 1.13 5.80
N VAL A 259 -2.50 0.21 4.90
CA VAL A 259 -2.82 0.44 3.48
C VAL A 259 -3.95 -0.46 2.97
#